data_AF-A0A158L3L8-F1
#
_entry.id   AF-A0A158L3L8-F1
#
_cell.length_a   1.000
_cell.length_b   1.000
_cell.length_c   1.000
_cell.angle_alpha   90.00
_cell.angle_beta   90.00
_cell.angle_gamma   90.00
#
_symmetry.space_group_name_H-M   'P 1'
#
loop_
_entity.id
_entity.type
_entity.pdbx_description
1 polymer ?
#
loop_
_entity_poly.entity_id
_entity_poly.type
_entity_poly.pdbx_seq_one_letter_code
_entity_poly.pdbx_strand_id
1 'polypeptide(L)'
;MPYAAGDLAATTRQNSAMRVLSLNGYFDLATPFFATEFALSHLGLDKSQRRNVQITYYPTGHMIYLDDSVRLTRSDGQIRSQPFGLV
;
A
#
# COMPACT_ATOMS: atom_id res chain seq x y z
N MET A 1 -1.12 -7.26 -21.91
CA MET A 1 -0.58 -6.08 -21.20
C MET A 1 -0.52 -6.43 -19.72
N PRO A 2 0.59 -6.16 -19.02
CA PRO A 2 0.69 -6.42 -17.59
C PRO A 2 -0.32 -5.54 -16.83
N TYR A 3 -0.96 -6.10 -15.81
CA TYR A 3 -1.94 -5.41 -14.98
C TYR A 3 -1.61 -5.65 -13.51
N ALA A 4 -0.86 -4.71 -12.93
CA ALA A 4 -0.26 -4.86 -11.61
C ALA A 4 -1.26 -5.29 -10.52
N ALA A 5 -2.47 -4.74 -10.51
CA ALA A 5 -3.48 -5.12 -9.53
C ALA A 5 -4.00 -6.56 -9.74
N GLY A 6 -4.24 -6.98 -10.99
CA GLY A 6 -4.66 -8.35 -11.30
C GLY A 6 -3.58 -9.38 -10.96
N ASP A 7 -2.33 -9.07 -11.29
CA ASP A 7 -1.18 -9.93 -11.01
C ASP A 7 -0.94 -10.04 -9.50
N LEU A 8 -1.07 -8.93 -8.76
CA LEU A 8 -1.00 -8.91 -7.30
C LEU A 8 -2.15 -9.73 -6.67
N ALA A 9 -3.37 -9.61 -7.19
CA ALA A 9 -4.51 -10.37 -6.70
C ALA A 9 -4.34 -11.88 -6.92
N ALA A 10 -3.88 -12.28 -8.10
CA ALA A 10 -3.60 -13.68 -8.42
C ALA A 10 -2.51 -14.25 -7.49
N THR A 11 -1.43 -13.50 -7.29
CA THR A 11 -0.31 -13.92 -6.43
C THR A 11 -0.73 -14.03 -4.96
N THR A 12 -1.48 -13.06 -4.45
CA THR A 12 -1.99 -13.07 -3.07
C THR A 12 -2.96 -14.24 -2.84
N ARG A 13 -3.73 -14.63 -3.87
CA ARG A 13 -4.59 -15.83 -3.83
C ARG A 13 -3.81 -17.12 -3.78
N GLN A 14 -2.71 -17.22 -4.53
CA GLN A 14 -1.85 -18.40 -4.56
C GLN A 14 -0.98 -18.54 -3.30
N ASN A 15 -0.55 -17.43 -2.72
CA ASN A 15 0.25 -17.39 -1.50
C ASN A 15 -0.47 -16.63 -0.39
N SER A 16 -1.20 -17.38 0.44
CA SER A 16 -1.94 -16.83 1.58
C SER A 16 -1.06 -16.23 2.68
N ALA A 17 0.25 -16.50 2.68
CA ALA A 17 1.22 -15.90 3.60
C ALA A 17 1.88 -14.63 3.03
N MET A 18 1.66 -14.30 1.76
CA MET A 18 2.21 -13.10 1.14
C MET A 18 1.67 -11.85 1.83
N ARG A 19 2.57 -10.90 2.13
CA ARG A 19 2.27 -9.60 2.71
C ARG A 19 2.57 -8.51 1.71
N VAL A 20 1.64 -7.55 1.60
CA VAL A 20 1.73 -6.42 0.68
C VAL A 20 1.81 -5.16 1.51
N LEU A 21 2.78 -4.30 1.18
CA LEU A 21 2.91 -2.98 1.79
C LEU A 21 2.88 -1.94 0.67
N SER A 22 1.87 -1.09 0.71
CA SER A 22 1.72 0.05 -0.19
C SER A 22 2.13 1.33 0.52
N LEU A 23 3.13 2.02 -0.01
CA LEU A 23 3.61 3.29 0.50
C LEU A 23 3.13 4.40 -0.42
N ASN A 24 2.51 5.44 0.14
CA ASN A 24 1.89 6.51 -0.63
C ASN A 24 2.37 7.87 -0.12
N GLY A 25 2.68 8.78 -1.05
CA GLY A 25 2.92 10.19 -0.74
C GLY A 25 1.62 10.98 -0.77
N TYR A 26 1.37 11.81 0.24
CA TYR A 26 0.19 12.69 0.27
C TYR A 26 0.19 13.71 -0.87
N PHE A 27 1.37 14.12 -1.35
CA PHE A 27 1.53 15.13 -2.40
C PHE A 27 1.90 14.52 -3.76
N ASP A 28 1.69 13.21 -3.93
CA ASP A 28 1.93 12.51 -5.18
C ASP A 28 0.74 12.67 -6.14
N LEU A 29 0.97 13.38 -7.25
CA LEU A 29 -0.02 13.56 -8.31
C LEU A 29 0.15 12.57 -9.47
N ALA A 30 1.29 11.87 -9.56
CA ALA A 30 1.53 10.86 -10.59
C ALA A 30 0.81 9.55 -10.23
N THR A 31 0.84 9.18 -8.95
CA THR A 31 0.08 8.06 -8.40
C THR A 31 -0.70 8.48 -7.15
N PRO A 32 -1.87 9.14 -7.32
CA PRO A 32 -2.67 9.61 -6.19
C PRO A 32 -3.04 8.48 -5.23
N PHE A 33 -2.83 8.68 -3.93
CA PHE A 33 -3.05 7.65 -2.91
C PHE A 33 -4.48 7.04 -2.96
N PHE A 34 -5.49 7.85 -3.27
CA PHE A 34 -6.87 7.39 -3.38
C PHE A 34 -7.08 6.40 -4.54
N ALA A 35 -6.39 6.59 -5.67
CA ALA A 35 -6.44 5.63 -6.76
C ALA A 35 -5.81 4.28 -6.37
N THR A 36 -4.75 4.32 -5.55
CA THR A 36 -4.11 3.12 -4.98
C THR A 36 -5.03 2.40 -4.00
N GLU A 37 -5.69 3.12 -3.08
CA GLU A 37 -6.70 2.55 -2.16
C GLU A 37 -7.85 1.90 -2.92
N PHE A 38 -8.35 2.57 -3.95
CA PHE A 38 -9.39 2.03 -4.82
C PHE A 38 -8.92 0.74 -5.50
N ALA A 39 -7.75 0.72 -6.13
CA ALA A 39 -7.23 -0.47 -6.78
C ALA A 39 -7.05 -1.65 -5.79
N LEU A 40 -6.49 -1.39 -4.60
CA LEU A 40 -6.23 -2.41 -3.58
C LEU A 40 -7.53 -2.95 -2.94
N SER A 41 -8.56 -2.12 -2.80
CA SER A 41 -9.87 -2.53 -2.27
C SER A 41 -10.65 -3.41 -3.25
N HIS A 42 -10.42 -3.23 -4.55
CA HIS A 42 -11.10 -3.93 -5.64
C HIS A 42 -10.34 -5.17 -6.17
N LEU A 43 -9.32 -5.65 -5.46
CA LEU A 43 -8.58 -6.88 -5.82
C LEU A 43 -9.42 -8.17 -5.73
N GLY A 44 -10.58 -8.13 -5.08
CA GLY A 44 -11.45 -9.30 -4.88
C GLY A 44 -10.84 -10.35 -3.93
N LEU A 45 -10.02 -9.93 -2.96
CA LEU A 45 -9.40 -10.82 -1.97
C LEU A 45 -10.39 -11.21 -0.86
N ASP A 46 -10.22 -12.41 -0.30
CA ASP A 46 -10.96 -12.84 0.89
C ASP A 46 -10.62 -11.98 2.12
N LYS A 47 -11.53 -11.90 3.09
CA LYS A 47 -11.32 -11.11 4.33
C LYS A 47 -10.03 -11.52 5.08
N SER A 48 -9.66 -12.80 5.05
CA SER A 48 -8.43 -13.31 5.65
C SER A 48 -7.18 -12.76 4.96
N GLN A 49 -7.21 -12.65 3.63
CA GLN A 49 -6.10 -12.18 2.80
C GLN A 49 -5.99 -10.65 2.79
N ARG A 50 -7.11 -9.93 2.92
CA ARG A 50 -7.09 -8.46 3.04
C ARG A 50 -6.26 -7.96 4.22
N ARG A 51 -6.16 -8.73 5.32
CA ARG A 51 -5.30 -8.40 6.47
C ARG A 51 -3.81 -8.38 6.14
N ASN A 52 -3.42 -9.01 5.04
CA ASN A 52 -2.02 -9.04 4.61
C ASN A 52 -1.63 -7.79 3.82
N VAL A 53 -2.59 -6.93 3.46
CA VAL A 53 -2.36 -5.68 2.75
C VAL A 53 -2.32 -4.54 3.75
N GLN A 54 -1.20 -3.84 3.82
CA GLN A 54 -1.00 -2.66 4.64
C GLN A 54 -0.78 -1.44 3.75
N ILE A 55 -1.48 -0.35 4.03
CA ILE A 55 -1.31 0.93 3.35
C ILE A 55 -0.70 1.92 4.36
N THR A 56 0.27 2.71 3.89
CA THR A 56 0.96 3.72 4.68
C THR A 56 1.08 5.00 3.88
N TYR A 57 0.97 6.12 4.59
CA TYR A 57 1.00 7.46 4.01
C TYR A 57 2.12 8.28 4.64
N TYR A 58 2.80 9.04 3.79
CA TYR A 58 3.85 9.96 4.20
C TYR A 58 3.57 11.37 3.67
N PRO A 59 3.92 12.43 4.40
CA PRO A 59 3.79 13.81 3.96
C PRO A 59 4.84 14.18 2.90
N THR A 60 4.97 13.35 1.85
CA THR A 60 5.96 13.47 0.77
C THR A 60 5.27 13.46 -0.59
N GLY A 61 6.04 13.75 -1.64
CA GLY A 61 5.63 13.51 -3.03
C GLY A 61 5.81 12.05 -3.46
N HIS A 62 5.93 11.84 -4.77
CA HIS A 62 6.03 10.52 -5.41
C HIS A 62 7.19 9.66 -4.87
N MET A 63 8.35 10.27 -4.69
CA MET A 63 9.58 9.57 -4.30
C MET A 63 9.78 9.62 -2.78
N ILE A 64 8.99 8.82 -2.07
CA ILE A 64 8.90 8.79 -0.60
C ILE A 64 10.26 8.63 0.10
N TYR A 65 11.16 7.82 -0.49
CA TYR A 65 12.45 7.48 0.11
C TYR A 65 13.50 8.59 0.01
N LEU A 66 13.24 9.66 -0.73
CA LEU A 66 14.12 10.83 -0.81
C LEU A 66 13.98 11.74 0.41
N ASP A 67 12.92 11.56 1.19
CA ASP A 67 12.73 12.28 2.44
C ASP A 67 13.45 11.55 3.59
N ASP A 68 14.46 12.20 4.17
CA ASP A 68 15.27 11.65 5.25
C ASP A 68 14.43 11.35 6.51
N SER A 69 13.35 12.11 6.75
CA SER A 69 12.46 11.87 7.89
C SER A 69 11.75 10.51 7.76
N VAL A 70 11.34 10.14 6.55
CA VAL A 70 10.68 8.86 6.24
C VAL A 70 11.67 7.70 6.28
N ARG A 71 12.90 7.94 5.83
CA ARG A 71 13.95 6.93 5.75
C ARG A 71 14.29 6.37 7.14
N LEU A 72 14.22 7.22 8.16
CA LEU A 72 14.47 6.85 9.56
C LEU A 72 13.27 6.13 10.20
N THR A 73 12.03 6.48 9.83
CA THR A 73 10.77 5.88 10.36
C THR A 73 10.61 4.38 10.05
N ARG A 74 11.38 3.82 9.11
CA ARG A 74 11.36 2.37 8.86
C ARG A 74 12.35 1.61 9.75
N SER A 75 13.39 2.28 10.25
CA SER A 75 14.41 1.67 11.10
C SER A 75 13.96 1.49 12.56
N ASP A 76 12.97 2.26 12.99
CA ASP A 76 12.41 2.30 14.36
C ASP A 76 11.00 1.64 14.47
N GLY A 77 10.40 1.22 13.35
CA GLY A 77 9.17 0.40 13.33
C GLY A 77 7.88 1.15 13.68
N GLN A 78 7.91 2.47 13.87
CA GLN A 78 6.73 3.28 14.18
C GLN A 78 6.09 3.84 12.90
N ILE A 79 5.30 3.02 12.21
CA ILE A 79 4.47 3.47 11.10
C ILE A 79 3.03 3.63 11.57
N ARG A 80 2.46 4.83 11.40
CA ARG A 80 1.02 5.07 11.53
C ARG A 80 0.26 4.33 10.42
N SER A 81 -0.03 3.05 10.65
CA SER A 81 -0.92 2.28 9.79
C SER A 81 -2.36 2.67 10.08
N GLN A 82 -3.09 3.16 9.07
CA GLN A 82 -4.54 3.20 9.17
C GLN A 82 -5.10 1.82 8.77
N PRO A 83 -6.03 1.24 9.55
CA PRO A 83 -6.73 0.04 9.13
C PRO A 83 -7.52 0.31 7.85
N PHE A 84 -7.69 -0.74 7.04
CA PHE A 84 -8.47 -0.67 5.81
C PHE A 84 -9.94 -0.30 6.14
N GLY A 85 -10.30 0.98 5.94
CA GLY A 85 -11.64 1.51 6.12
C GLY A 85 -11.74 2.66 7.14
N LEU A 86 -11.64 3.91 6.66
CA LEU A 86 -12.49 5.05 7.04
C LEU A 86 -12.16 6.24 6.10
N VAL A 87 -12.70 6.21 4.90
CA VAL A 87 -13.13 7.42 4.17
C VAL A 87 -14.49 7.10 3.56
#